data_AF-A0A7S2KHQ6-F1
#
_entry.id   AF-A0A7S2KHQ6-F1
#
_cell.length_a   1.000
_cell.length_b   1.000
_cell.length_c   1.000
_cell.angle_alpha   90.00
_cell.angle_beta   90.00
_cell.angle_gamma   90.00
#
_symmetry.space_group_name_H-M   'P 1'
#
loop_
_entity.id
_entity.type
_entity.pdbx_description
1 polymer ?
#
loop_
_entity_poly.entity_id
_entity_poly.type
_entity_poly.pdbx_seq_one_letter_code
_entity_poly.pdbx_strand_id
1 'polypeptide(L)'
;VMSATFDVHRLQAHFGGEAQCAIIEASGRPHSVREYFLEDIVTELSWRPAVPSSHDGKRSGPRLPAGAWDEEDLNASFSDQRHPPATLETVRQLDERTIPLHVVAA
;
A
#
# COMPACT_ATOMS: atom_id res chain seq x y z
N VAL A 1 -27.39 6.85 3.64
CA VAL A 1 -26.30 5.86 3.41
C VAL A 1 -25.34 5.95 4.59
N MET A 2 -24.76 4.84 5.05
CA MET A 2 -23.77 4.82 6.14
C MET A 2 -22.48 4.17 5.66
N SER A 3 -21.34 4.81 5.94
CA SER A 3 -20.02 4.27 5.60
C SER A 3 -18.91 4.99 6.33
N ALA A 4 -17.78 4.31 6.46
CA ALA A 4 -16.54 4.84 7.02
C ALA A 4 -15.60 5.48 5.98
N THR A 5 -15.74 5.18 4.69
CA THR A 5 -14.69 5.48 3.68
C THR A 5 -15.18 6.10 2.37
N PHE A 6 -16.44 6.54 2.27
CA PHE A 6 -16.95 7.13 1.02
C PHE A 6 -16.67 8.63 0.90
N ASP A 7 -16.58 9.08 -0.35
CA ASP A 7 -16.62 10.49 -0.72
C ASP A 7 -18.04 11.04 -0.46
N VAL A 8 -18.18 11.73 0.67
CA VAL A 8 -19.45 12.27 1.15
C VAL A 8 -20.04 13.33 0.22
N HIS A 9 -19.20 14.11 -0.46
CA HIS A 9 -19.66 15.18 -1.35
C HIS A 9 -20.22 14.63 -2.66
N ARG A 10 -19.58 13.61 -3.23
CA ARG A 10 -20.12 12.92 -4.41
C ARG A 10 -21.47 12.29 -4.11
N LEU A 11 -21.61 11.65 -2.95
CA LEU A 11 -22.88 11.05 -2.55
C LEU A 11 -23.95 12.11 -2.32
N GLN A 12 -23.61 13.19 -1.62
CA GLN A 12 -24.54 14.28 -1.35
C GLN A 12 -25.05 14.93 -2.64
N ALA A 13 -24.16 15.18 -3.62
CA ALA A 13 -24.55 15.69 -4.93
C ALA A 13 -25.50 14.73 -5.67
N HIS A 14 -25.27 13.41 -5.57
CA HIS A 14 -26.14 12.41 -6.18
C HIS A 14 -27.56 12.41 -5.57
N PHE A 15 -27.69 12.67 -4.27
CA PHE A 15 -28.96 12.69 -3.55
C PHE A 15 -29.63 14.08 -3.47
N GLY A 16 -29.37 14.96 -4.44
CA GLY A 16 -30.05 16.26 -4.54
C GLY A 16 -29.35 17.41 -3.80
N GLY A 17 -28.08 17.23 -3.43
CA GLY A 17 -27.23 18.26 -2.83
C GLY A 17 -27.55 18.56 -1.37
N GLU A 18 -26.94 19.61 -0.83
CA GLU A 18 -27.06 20.00 0.59
C GLU A 18 -28.51 20.26 1.02
N ALA A 19 -29.37 20.72 0.10
CA ALA A 19 -30.76 21.02 0.37
C ALA A 19 -31.64 19.78 0.62
N GLN A 20 -31.25 18.61 0.08
CA GLN A 20 -32.03 17.37 0.16
C GLN A 20 -31.30 16.23 0.87
N CYS A 21 -30.00 16.39 1.15
CA CYS A 21 -29.18 15.36 1.78
C CYS A 21 -28.27 15.97 2.87
N ALA A 22 -28.59 15.64 4.12
CA ALA A 22 -27.78 16.00 5.28
C ALA A 22 -26.65 14.96 5.50
N ILE A 23 -25.46 15.45 5.80
CA ILE A 23 -24.31 14.63 6.19
C ILE A 23 -24.22 14.67 7.72
N ILE A 24 -24.09 13.49 8.33
CA ILE A 24 -23.85 13.35 9.77
C ILE A 24 -22.50 12.67 9.93
N GLU A 25 -21.56 13.35 10.58
CA GLU A 25 -20.24 12.83 10.89
C GLU A 25 -20.23 12.19 12.28
N ALA A 26 -20.11 10.86 12.32
CA ALA A 26 -19.85 10.16 13.57
C ALA A 26 -18.36 10.23 13.86
N SER A 27 -17.99 10.90 14.97
CA SER A 27 -16.60 11.06 15.38
C SER A 27 -16.17 9.99 16.37
N GLY A 28 -14.87 9.69 16.35
CA GLY A 28 -14.22 8.78 17.30
C GLY A 28 -14.00 7.37 16.76
N ARG A 29 -13.02 6.69 17.36
CA ARG A 29 -12.76 5.26 17.18
C ARG A 29 -12.74 4.61 18.57
N PRO A 30 -13.37 3.43 18.75
CA PRO A 30 -13.43 2.77 20.06
C PRO A 30 -12.05 2.31 20.54
N HIS A 31 -11.16 1.95 19.63
CA HIS A 31 -9.77 1.57 19.91
C HIS A 31 -8.84 2.22 18.88
N SER A 32 -7.60 2.51 19.31
CA SER A 32 -6.54 2.93 18.41
C SER A 32 -6.02 1.74 17.61
N VAL A 33 -5.78 1.97 16.32
CA VAL A 33 -5.08 1.03 15.44
C VAL A 33 -3.73 1.66 15.13
N ARG A 34 -2.65 0.92 15.36
CA ARG A 34 -1.31 1.34 14.96
C ARG A 34 -1.06 0.83 13.55
N GLU A 35 -0.72 1.74 12.66
CA GLU A 35 -0.42 1.44 11.26
C GLU A 35 1.09 1.30 11.09
N TYR A 36 1.47 0.38 10.20
CA TYR A 36 2.85 0.09 9.84
C TYR A 36 2.90 -0.03 8.31
N PHE A 37 3.83 0.70 7.70
CA PHE A 37 4.10 0.58 6.28
C PHE A 37 5.15 -0.52 6.01
N LEU A 38 5.44 -0.80 4.75
CA LEU A 38 6.35 -1.88 4.36
C LEU A 38 7.75 -1.67 4.95
N GLU A 39 8.24 -0.44 4.93
CA GLU A 39 9.52 -0.01 5.49
C GLU A 39 9.58 -0.18 7.01
N ASP A 40 8.46 0.04 7.70
CA ASP A 40 8.37 -0.17 9.15
C ASP A 40 8.48 -1.67 9.45
N ILE A 41 7.76 -2.51 8.70
CA ILE A 41 7.77 -3.98 8.85
C ILE A 41 9.17 -4.54 8.58
N VAL A 42 9.82 -4.13 7.49
CA VAL A 42 11.19 -4.57 7.15
C VAL A 42 12.18 -4.14 8.23
N THR A 43 12.03 -2.92 8.77
CA THR A 43 12.90 -2.40 9.83
C THR A 43 12.69 -3.15 11.15
N GLU A 44 11.44 -3.33 11.57
CA GLU A 44 11.09 -3.95 12.85
C GLU A 44 11.48 -5.43 12.89
N LEU A 45 11.29 -6.16 11.78
CA LEU A 45 11.66 -7.56 11.68
C LEU A 45 13.15 -7.78 11.35
N SER A 46 13.91 -6.71 11.06
CA SER A 46 15.25 -6.79 10.48
C SER A 46 15.32 -7.77 9.31
N TRP A 47 14.23 -7.82 8.54
CA TRP A 47 14.01 -8.84 7.54
C TRP A 47 14.92 -8.62 6.33
N ARG A 48 15.43 -9.71 5.75
CA ARG A 48 16.22 -9.68 4.52
C ARG A 48 15.80 -10.83 3.61
N PRO A 49 15.74 -10.60 2.28
CA PRO A 49 15.47 -11.68 1.33
C PRO A 49 16.55 -12.76 1.45
N ALA A 50 16.11 -14.01 1.60
CA ALA A 50 16.98 -15.17 1.66
C ALA A 50 17.55 -15.46 0.27
N VAL A 51 18.67 -14.80 -0.05
CA VAL A 51 19.41 -14.88 -1.31
C VAL A 51 18.62 -14.29 -2.49
N PRO A 52 19.22 -13.42 -3.33
CA PRO A 52 18.57 -13.04 -4.57
C PRO A 52 18.42 -14.33 -5.38
N SER A 53 17.21 -14.82 -5.59
CA SER A 53 16.99 -15.77 -6.67
C SER A 53 17.30 -15.01 -7.96
N SER A 54 18.57 -15.06 -8.41
CA SER A 54 18.98 -14.70 -9.78
C SER A 54 18.23 -15.53 -10.83
N HIS A 55 17.29 -16.38 -10.42
CA HIS A 55 16.45 -17.23 -11.22
C HIS A 55 14.99 -16.77 -11.38
N ASP A 56 14.53 -15.72 -10.67
CA ASP A 56 13.19 -15.14 -10.90
C ASP A 56 13.20 -13.85 -11.71
N GLY A 57 14.37 -13.26 -11.98
CA GLY A 57 14.56 -12.13 -12.91
C GLY A 57 14.30 -12.44 -14.39
N LYS A 58 13.78 -13.63 -14.71
CA LYS A 58 13.33 -14.05 -16.05
C LYS A 58 11.96 -14.73 -16.06
N ARG A 59 11.07 -14.45 -15.10
CA ARG A 59 9.64 -14.61 -15.38
C ARG A 59 9.14 -13.39 -16.15
N SER A 60 9.53 -13.35 -17.43
CA SER A 60 8.71 -12.75 -18.47
C SER A 60 7.39 -13.54 -18.55
N GLY A 61 6.54 -13.40 -17.55
CA GLY A 61 5.12 -13.63 -17.74
C GLY A 61 4.66 -12.70 -18.87
N PRO A 62 3.65 -13.10 -19.67
CA PRO A 62 3.12 -12.23 -20.70
C PRO A 62 2.87 -10.86 -20.06
N ARG A 63 3.53 -9.82 -20.58
CA ARG A 63 3.26 -8.44 -20.18
C ARG A 63 1.76 -8.29 -20.25
N LEU A 64 1.10 -8.23 -19.08
CA LEU A 64 -0.33 -8.01 -19.01
C LEU A 64 -0.57 -6.75 -19.85
N PRO A 65 -1.59 -6.74 -20.73
CA PRO A 65 -1.86 -5.58 -21.56
C PRO A 65 -1.90 -4.35 -20.66
N ALA A 66 -1.15 -3.30 -21.04
CA ALA A 66 -1.00 -2.05 -20.30
C ALA A 66 -2.36 -1.55 -19.80
N GLY A 67 -2.68 -1.92 -18.57
CA GLY A 67 -3.81 -1.40 -17.80
C GLY A 67 -3.30 -0.34 -16.85
N ALA A 68 -4.19 0.24 -16.04
CA ALA A 68 -3.92 1.31 -15.06
C ALA A 68 -2.90 0.98 -13.94
N TRP A 69 -2.07 -0.06 -14.12
CA TRP A 69 -1.02 -0.56 -13.24
C TRP A 69 0.37 -0.49 -13.90
N ASP A 70 0.49 0.20 -15.04
CA ASP A 70 1.77 0.66 -15.62
C ASP A 70 2.29 1.93 -14.90
N GLU A 71 1.89 2.10 -13.64
CA GLU A 71 2.40 3.13 -12.76
C GLU A 71 3.80 2.77 -12.28
N GLU A 72 4.59 3.82 -12.00
CA GLU A 72 5.96 3.74 -11.51
C GLU A 72 6.06 2.83 -10.26
N ASP A 73 7.08 1.98 -10.22
CA ASP A 73 7.41 1.19 -9.04
C ASP A 73 7.80 2.13 -7.89
N LEU A 74 6.92 2.26 -6.89
CA LEU A 74 7.10 3.16 -5.75
C LEU A 74 8.10 2.59 -4.74
N ASN A 75 8.28 1.27 -4.67
CA ASN A 75 9.35 0.63 -3.92
C ASN A 75 10.72 1.05 -4.49
N ALA A 76 10.84 1.13 -5.82
CA ALA A 76 12.08 1.53 -6.48
C ALA A 76 12.44 3.02 -6.24
N SER A 77 11.43 3.90 -6.26
CA SER A 77 11.60 5.34 -6.01
C SER A 77 11.60 5.71 -4.52
N PHE A 78 11.36 4.74 -3.62
CA PHE A 78 11.34 4.98 -2.18
C PHE A 78 12.65 5.58 -1.68
N SER A 79 12.51 6.71 -0.97
CA SER A 79 13.59 7.38 -0.26
C SER A 79 13.03 7.99 1.02
N ASP A 80 13.49 7.50 2.18
CA ASP A 80 13.16 8.08 3.47
C ASP A 80 14.40 8.07 4.37
N GLN A 81 14.64 9.18 5.06
CA GLN A 81 15.76 9.36 5.99
C GLN A 81 15.48 8.77 7.38
N ARG A 82 14.22 8.42 7.68
CA ARG A 82 13.82 7.82 8.96
C ARG A 82 14.23 6.36 9.10
N HIS A 83 14.48 5.68 7.97
CA HIS A 83 14.81 4.25 7.94
C HIS A 83 16.30 4.02 7.66
N PRO A 84 16.89 2.93 8.19
CA PRO A 84 18.26 2.54 7.86
C PRO A 84 18.45 2.32 6.35
N PRO A 85 19.65 2.60 5.79
CA PRO A 85 19.94 2.32 4.38
C PRO A 85 19.67 0.87 3.96
N ALA A 86 19.92 -0.08 4.87
CA ALA A 86 19.65 -1.49 4.64
C ALA A 86 18.15 -1.79 4.42
N THR A 87 17.25 -1.06 5.09
CA THR A 87 15.81 -1.15 4.86
C THR A 87 15.46 -0.66 3.46
N LEU A 88 16.02 0.48 3.03
CA LEU A 88 15.78 1.04 1.70
C LEU A 88 16.22 0.07 0.60
N GLU A 89 17.39 -0.54 0.74
CA GLU A 89 17.90 -1.54 -0.20
C GLU A 89 17.00 -2.78 -0.26
N THR A 90 16.43 -3.17 0.87
CA THR A 90 15.54 -4.33 0.96
C THR A 90 14.18 -4.06 0.33
N VAL A 91 13.58 -2.90 0.61
CA VAL A 91 12.30 -2.49 0.02
C VAL A 91 12.41 -2.42 -1.51
N ARG A 92 13.50 -1.84 -2.03
CA ARG A 92 13.76 -1.75 -3.48
C ARG A 92 13.92 -3.09 -4.20
N GLN A 93 14.15 -4.18 -3.47
CA GLN A 93 14.27 -5.53 -4.04
C GLN A 93 12.92 -6.25 -4.12
N LEU A 94 11.85 -5.68 -3.55
CA LEU A 94 10.52 -6.27 -3.52
C LEU A 94 9.69 -5.79 -4.71
N ASP A 95 9.13 -6.73 -5.47
CA ASP A 95 8.19 -6.45 -6.55
C ASP A 95 6.78 -6.18 -5.99
N GLU A 96 6.27 -4.96 -6.18
CA GLU A 96 4.92 -4.53 -5.74
C GLU A 96 3.79 -5.40 -6.30
N ARG A 97 4.02 -6.04 -7.44
CA ARG A 97 3.00 -6.85 -8.13
C ARG A 97 2.82 -8.22 -7.49
N THR A 98 3.74 -8.63 -6.62
CA THR A 98 3.73 -9.94 -5.99
C THR A 98 3.69 -9.81 -4.48
N ILE A 99 2.89 -10.65 -3.82
CA ILE A 99 2.89 -10.69 -2.36
C ILE A 99 4.11 -11.49 -1.91
N PRO A 100 5.07 -10.88 -1.19
CA PRO A 100 6.20 -11.60 -0.65
C PRO A 100 5.75 -12.47 0.53
N LEU A 101 5.36 -13.73 0.25
CA LEU A 101 4.88 -14.68 1.27
C LEU A 101 5.89 -14.88 2.43
N HIS A 102 7.18 -14.67 2.15
CA HIS A 102 8.25 -14.72 3.14
C HIS A 102 8.26 -13.52 4.10
N VAL A 103 7.69 -12.37 3.74
CA VAL A 103 7.45 -11.24 4.66
C VAL A 103 6.20 -11.50 5.49
N VAL A 104 5.17 -12.10 4.88
CA VAL A 104 3.90 -12.40 5.56
C VAL A 104 4.03 -13.50 6.62
N ALA A 105 4.95 -14.45 6.41
CA ALA A 105 5.18 -15.57 7.33
C ALA A 105 6.34 -15.35 8.33
N ALA A 106 6.94 -14.15 8.35
CA ALA A 106 8.08 -13.81 9.20
C ALA A 106 7.68 -13.50 10.65
#